data_AF-A0A318EE68-F1
#
_entry.id   AF-A0A318EE68-F1
#
_cell.length_a   1.000
_cell.length_b   1.000
_cell.length_c   1.000
_cell.angle_alpha   90.00
_cell.angle_beta   90.00
_cell.angle_gamma   90.00
#
_symmetry.space_group_name_H-M   'P 1'
#
loop_
_entity.id
_entity.type
_entity.pdbx_description
1 polymer ?
#
loop_
_entity_poly.entity_id
_entity_poly.type
_entity_poly.pdbx_seq_one_letter_code
_entity_poly.pdbx_strand_id
1 'polypeptide(L)'
;MKPIKLVVAAVLTSVALGATAVHAADTEGRDGRRMQRMHGPSLERMVFGNALAAELAKQTGRTADEVRELFADGGPREAAETLGLDRDAMKAAMEQARQAVIAQALAAQMITAEQAQTLAEAKPRHLGKKGPRPDADTGEDG
;
A
#
# COMPACT_ATOMS: atom_id res chain seq x y z
N MET A 1 0.27 -42.25 24.03
CA MET A 1 0.30 -40.85 23.55
C MET A 1 1.64 -40.25 23.96
N LYS A 2 2.45 -39.77 23.00
CA LYS A 2 3.77 -39.17 23.22
C LYS A 2 3.77 -37.77 22.58
N PRO A 3 4.20 -36.71 23.27
CA PRO A 3 4.30 -35.39 22.65
C PRO A 3 5.58 -35.29 21.81
N ILE A 4 5.42 -35.08 20.51
CA ILE A 4 6.51 -34.76 19.59
C ILE A 4 6.89 -33.30 19.83
N LYS A 5 8.08 -33.07 20.37
CA LYS A 5 8.67 -31.74 20.54
C LYS A 5 9.13 -31.25 19.17
N LEU A 6 8.45 -30.25 18.63
CA LEU A 6 8.80 -29.63 17.35
C LEU A 6 9.89 -28.59 17.62
N VAL A 7 11.11 -28.86 17.14
CA VAL A 7 12.24 -27.94 17.19
C VAL A 7 12.06 -26.92 16.05
N VAL A 8 11.85 -25.65 16.40
CA VAL A 8 11.78 -24.54 15.45
C VAL A 8 13.21 -24.16 15.06
N ALA A 9 13.61 -24.48 13.84
CA ALA A 9 14.85 -24.00 13.24
C ALA A 9 14.64 -22.56 12.75
N ALA A 10 15.24 -21.60 13.45
CA ALA A 10 15.31 -20.21 13.03
C ALA A 10 16.41 -20.08 11.95
N VAL A 11 16.00 -19.90 10.69
CA VAL A 11 16.91 -19.55 9.59
C VAL A 11 17.02 -18.03 9.55
N LEU A 12 18.12 -17.51 10.09
CA LEU A 12 18.53 -16.10 9.97
C LEU A 12 19.21 -15.92 8.61
N THR A 13 18.45 -15.48 7.60
CA THR A 13 19.02 -15.09 6.32
C THR A 13 19.41 -13.61 6.37
N SER A 14 20.69 -13.34 6.59
CA SER A 14 21.30 -12.02 6.50
C SER A 14 21.47 -11.61 5.03
N VAL A 15 20.66 -10.65 4.55
CA VAL A 15 20.85 -10.03 3.24
C VAL A 15 21.82 -8.86 3.37
N ALA A 16 22.98 -8.98 2.72
CA ALA A 16 24.00 -7.94 2.67
C ALA A 16 23.59 -6.81 1.70
N LEU A 17 23.72 -5.56 2.18
CA LEU A 17 23.55 -4.32 1.41
C LEU A 17 24.65 -4.20 0.35
N GLY A 18 24.26 -4.14 -0.93
CA GLY A 18 25.11 -3.68 -2.02
C GLY A 18 24.68 -2.27 -2.45
N ALA A 19 25.54 -1.28 -2.22
CA ALA A 19 25.36 0.08 -2.71
C ALA A 19 25.91 0.21 -4.15
N THR A 20 25.09 0.70 -5.07
CA THR A 20 25.55 1.24 -6.35
C THR A 20 24.88 2.59 -6.60
N ALA A 21 25.71 3.58 -6.87
CA ALA A 21 25.33 4.97 -7.03
C ALA A 21 25.18 5.35 -8.52
N VAL A 22 24.22 6.26 -8.75
CA VAL A 22 24.13 7.27 -9.83
C VAL A 22 23.79 6.81 -11.26
N HIS A 23 22.65 7.30 -11.74
CA HIS A 23 22.61 8.17 -12.92
C HIS A 23 21.70 9.37 -12.67
N ALA A 24 22.31 10.56 -12.70
CA ALA A 24 21.60 11.83 -12.78
C ALA A 24 21.13 12.00 -14.23
N ALA A 25 19.82 12.10 -14.43
CA ALA A 25 19.24 12.58 -15.67
C ALA A 25 18.76 14.00 -15.42
N ASP A 26 19.45 14.93 -16.07
CA ASP A 26 19.14 16.34 -16.15
C ASP A 26 17.80 16.53 -16.88
N THR A 27 16.85 17.20 -16.23
CA THR A 27 15.64 17.72 -16.89
C THR A 27 15.35 19.12 -16.37
N GLU A 28 16.14 20.09 -16.82
CA GLU A 28 15.71 21.48 -16.86
C GLU A 28 14.79 21.70 -18.07
N GLY A 29 13.51 21.96 -17.81
CA GLY A 29 12.53 22.25 -18.86
C GLY A 29 11.14 22.52 -18.32
N ARG A 30 10.85 23.80 -18.04
CA ARG A 30 9.52 24.47 -18.00
C ARG A 30 8.29 23.56 -17.82
N ASP A 31 7.73 23.56 -16.60
CA ASP A 31 6.29 23.84 -16.44
C ASP A 31 5.92 24.11 -14.97
N GLY A 32 5.92 25.40 -14.61
CA GLY A 32 5.62 25.91 -13.27
C GLY A 32 4.13 25.93 -12.90
N ARG A 33 3.30 24.99 -13.38
CA ARG A 33 1.89 24.90 -12.94
C ARG A 33 1.42 23.44 -12.82
N ARG A 34 1.17 23.06 -11.56
CA ARG A 34 0.62 21.78 -11.08
C ARG A 34 1.60 20.61 -11.02
N MET A 35 2.63 20.74 -10.19
CA MET A 35 3.10 19.56 -9.46
C MET A 35 1.97 19.10 -8.53
N GLN A 36 1.11 18.21 -9.03
CA GLN A 36 0.33 17.32 -8.18
C GLN A 36 1.34 16.69 -7.23
N ARG A 37 1.13 16.84 -5.92
CA ARG A 37 1.98 16.27 -4.88
C ARG A 37 2.09 14.77 -5.14
N MET A 38 3.11 14.35 -5.89
CA MET A 38 3.49 12.94 -5.95
C MET A 38 3.90 12.61 -4.53
N HIS A 39 3.05 11.87 -3.83
CA HIS A 39 3.37 11.39 -2.50
C HIS A 39 4.61 10.51 -2.64
N GLY A 40 5.76 11.03 -2.20
CA GLY A 40 7.02 10.31 -2.22
C GLY A 40 6.94 8.99 -1.45
N PRO A 41 7.99 8.15 -1.51
CA PRO A 41 8.05 6.93 -0.71
C PRO A 41 7.77 7.25 0.77
N SER A 42 6.85 6.49 1.38
CA SER A 42 6.53 6.59 2.82
C SER A 42 6.50 5.20 3.43
N LEU A 43 6.81 5.10 4.73
CA LEU A 43 6.80 3.85 5.47
C LEU A 43 5.41 3.19 5.42
N GLU A 44 4.36 3.98 5.61
CA GLU A 44 2.97 3.53 5.58
C GLU A 44 2.63 2.92 4.22
N ARG A 45 3.04 3.57 3.13
CA ARG A 45 2.80 3.07 1.77
C ARG A 45 3.54 1.76 1.53
N MET A 46 4.80 1.65 1.96
CA MET A 46 5.60 0.43 1.79
C MET A 46 5.06 -0.73 2.60
N VAL A 47 4.77 -0.51 3.89
CA VAL A 47 4.23 -1.54 4.79
C VAL A 47 2.86 -2.03 4.29
N PHE A 48 1.98 -1.09 3.92
CA PHE A 48 0.69 -1.46 3.35
C PHE A 48 0.81 -2.17 2.01
N GLY A 49 1.68 -1.69 1.11
CA GLY A 49 1.94 -2.34 -0.18
C GLY A 49 2.45 -3.77 -0.04
N ASN A 50 3.32 -4.02 0.94
CA ASN A 50 3.81 -5.37 1.24
C ASN A 50 2.69 -6.28 1.75
N ALA A 51 1.84 -5.79 2.66
CA ALA A 51 0.70 -6.54 3.16
C ALA A 51 -0.32 -6.83 2.05
N LEU A 52 -0.61 -5.85 1.19
CA LEU A 52 -1.52 -6.01 0.06
C LEU A 52 -1.00 -7.05 -0.94
N ALA A 53 0.27 -6.96 -1.32
CA ALA A 53 0.88 -7.94 -2.20
C ALA A 53 0.82 -9.36 -1.61
N ALA A 54 1.00 -9.50 -0.29
CA ALA A 54 0.86 -10.79 0.39
C ALA A 54 -0.59 -11.33 0.38
N GLU A 55 -1.61 -10.47 0.54
CA GLU A 55 -3.01 -10.91 0.44
C GLU A 55 -3.39 -11.30 -0.99
N LEU A 56 -2.96 -10.52 -1.98
CA LEU A 56 -3.22 -10.82 -3.39
C LEU A 56 -2.50 -12.08 -3.86
N ALA A 57 -1.28 -12.34 -3.37
CA ALA A 57 -0.56 -13.57 -3.62
C ALA A 57 -1.37 -14.82 -3.19
N LYS A 58 -1.99 -14.78 -2.00
CA LYS A 58 -2.85 -15.87 -1.50
C LYS A 58 -4.06 -16.13 -2.39
N GLN A 59 -4.65 -15.06 -2.96
CA GLN A 59 -5.85 -15.15 -3.79
C GLN A 59 -5.56 -15.60 -5.23
N THR A 60 -4.40 -15.23 -5.76
CA THR A 60 -4.07 -15.38 -7.19
C THR A 60 -3.13 -16.54 -7.48
N GLY A 61 -2.55 -17.16 -6.44
CA GLY A 61 -1.55 -18.22 -6.57
C GLY A 61 -0.19 -17.73 -7.07
N ARG A 62 0.02 -16.41 -7.15
CA ARG A 62 1.31 -15.78 -7.48
C ARG A 62 2.11 -15.48 -6.22
N THR A 63 3.38 -15.16 -6.40
CA THR A 63 4.24 -14.66 -5.31
C THR A 63 3.98 -13.19 -5.03
N ALA A 64 4.31 -12.74 -3.83
CA ALA A 64 4.15 -11.32 -3.46
C ALA A 64 5.11 -10.40 -4.24
N ASP A 65 6.27 -10.89 -4.67
CA ASP A 65 7.20 -10.14 -5.52
C ASP A 65 6.60 -9.89 -6.90
N GLU A 66 6.08 -10.93 -7.56
CA GLU A 66 5.41 -10.80 -8.86
C GLU A 66 4.22 -9.85 -8.78
N VAL A 67 3.45 -9.89 -7.68
CA VAL A 67 2.37 -8.92 -7.48
C VAL A 67 2.93 -7.50 -7.38
N ARG A 68 3.99 -7.25 -6.60
CA ARG A 68 4.59 -5.91 -6.50
C ARG A 68 5.09 -5.39 -7.83
N GLU A 69 5.72 -6.23 -8.64
CA GLU A 69 6.21 -5.88 -9.98
C GLU A 69 5.05 -5.45 -10.89
N LEU A 70 3.95 -6.20 -10.92
CA LEU A 70 2.75 -5.81 -11.68
C LEU A 70 2.21 -4.42 -11.29
N PHE A 71 2.21 -4.12 -9.98
CA PHE A 71 1.79 -2.80 -9.49
C PHE A 71 2.79 -1.69 -9.80
N ALA A 72 4.09 -2.01 -9.88
CA ALA A 72 5.13 -1.05 -10.24
C ALA A 72 5.11 -0.72 -11.73
N ASP A 73 4.87 -1.71 -12.58
CA ASP A 73 4.95 -1.59 -14.03
C ASP A 73 3.68 -1.00 -14.65
N GLY A 74 2.51 -1.56 -14.32
CA GLY A 74 1.23 -1.18 -14.92
C GLY A 74 0.33 -0.31 -14.02
N GLY A 75 0.73 -0.13 -12.76
CA GLY A 75 -0.10 0.52 -11.76
C GLY A 75 -1.32 -0.30 -11.31
N PRO A 76 -2.16 0.23 -10.40
CA PRO A 76 -3.18 -0.56 -9.72
C PRO A 76 -4.28 -1.16 -10.61
N ARG A 77 -4.63 -0.48 -11.70
CA ARG A 77 -5.71 -0.93 -12.60
C ARG A 77 -5.25 -2.10 -13.46
N GLU A 78 -4.11 -1.95 -14.13
CA GLU A 78 -3.56 -2.99 -15.00
C GLU A 78 -3.12 -4.21 -14.20
N ALA A 79 -2.57 -4.00 -12.99
CA ALA A 79 -2.27 -5.09 -12.07
C ALA A 79 -3.54 -5.86 -11.68
N ALA A 80 -4.64 -5.18 -11.36
CA ALA A 80 -5.91 -5.85 -11.05
C ALA A 80 -6.45 -6.66 -12.24
N GLU A 81 -6.41 -6.09 -13.45
CA GLU A 81 -6.83 -6.76 -14.68
C GLU A 81 -5.96 -8.00 -14.96
N THR A 82 -4.64 -7.89 -14.82
CA THR A 82 -3.67 -8.99 -15.02
C THR A 82 -3.84 -10.11 -13.99
N LEU A 83 -4.21 -9.75 -12.76
CA LEU A 83 -4.48 -10.70 -11.69
C LEU A 83 -5.89 -11.30 -11.75
N GLY A 84 -6.74 -10.85 -12.69
CA GLY A 84 -8.12 -11.29 -12.80
C GLY A 84 -8.99 -10.88 -11.61
N LEU A 85 -8.64 -9.78 -10.94
CA LEU A 85 -9.32 -9.30 -9.74
C LEU A 85 -10.39 -8.28 -10.11
N ASP A 86 -11.62 -8.55 -9.66
CA ASP A 86 -12.65 -7.53 -9.67
C ASP A 86 -12.46 -6.50 -8.55
N ARG A 87 -13.31 -5.47 -8.57
CA ARG A 87 -13.27 -4.37 -7.59
C ARG A 87 -13.55 -4.84 -6.16
N ASP A 88 -14.40 -5.84 -5.98
CA ASP A 88 -14.79 -6.32 -4.65
C ASP A 88 -13.69 -7.19 -4.05
N ALA A 89 -13.04 -8.03 -4.85
CA ALA A 89 -11.85 -8.78 -4.48
C ALA A 89 -10.70 -7.83 -4.08
N MET A 90 -10.45 -6.80 -4.89
CA MET A 90 -9.44 -5.79 -4.57
C MET A 90 -9.76 -5.03 -3.27
N LYS A 91 -11.03 -4.68 -3.06
CA LYS A 91 -11.47 -4.02 -1.83
C LYS A 91 -11.30 -4.93 -0.61
N ALA A 92 -11.65 -6.21 -0.74
CA ALA A 92 -11.47 -7.19 0.33
C ALA A 92 -9.98 -7.38 0.66
N ALA A 93 -9.12 -7.47 -0.35
CA ALA A 93 -7.67 -7.58 -0.17
C ALA A 93 -7.09 -6.35 0.54
N MET A 94 -7.52 -5.14 0.21
CA MET A 94 -7.10 -3.92 0.90
C MET A 94 -7.50 -3.90 2.38
N GLU A 95 -8.72 -4.36 2.70
CA GLU A 95 -9.19 -4.42 4.09
C GLU A 95 -8.42 -5.50 4.88
N GLN A 96 -8.19 -6.66 4.28
CA GLN A 96 -7.37 -7.73 4.86
C GLN A 96 -5.93 -7.26 5.09
N ALA A 97 -5.34 -6.57 4.12
CA ALA A 97 -4.01 -5.99 4.24
C ALA A 97 -3.92 -4.99 5.39
N ARG A 98 -4.93 -4.12 5.54
CA ARG A 98 -5.02 -3.19 6.67
C ARG A 98 -5.05 -3.93 8.01
N GLN A 99 -5.90 -4.95 8.12
CA GLN A 99 -5.99 -5.77 9.34
C GLN A 99 -4.68 -6.50 9.63
N ALA A 100 -4.01 -7.02 8.61
CA ALA A 100 -2.71 -7.68 8.74
C ALA A 100 -1.63 -6.74 9.27
N VAL A 101 -1.57 -5.49 8.78
CA VAL A 101 -0.62 -4.48 9.29
C VAL A 101 -0.89 -4.15 10.76
N ILE A 102 -2.16 -3.97 11.15
CA ILE A 102 -2.54 -3.71 12.55
C ILE A 102 -2.13 -4.90 13.43
N ALA A 103 -2.43 -6.12 13.01
CA ALA A 103 -2.09 -7.34 13.74
C ALA A 103 -0.57 -7.51 13.91
N GLN A 104 0.20 -7.24 12.85
CA GLN A 104 1.66 -7.27 12.89
C GLN A 104 2.23 -6.22 13.85
N ALA A 105 1.73 -4.99 13.78
CA ALA A 105 2.15 -3.91 14.68
C ALA A 105 1.82 -4.22 16.15
N LEU A 106 0.66 -4.82 16.42
CA LEU A 106 0.27 -5.26 17.76
C LEU A 106 1.18 -6.39 18.27
N ALA A 107 1.42 -7.40 17.44
CA ALA A 107 2.29 -8.53 17.78
C ALA A 107 3.73 -8.09 18.04
N ALA A 108 4.20 -7.09 17.28
CA ALA A 108 5.52 -6.47 17.47
C ALA A 108 5.55 -5.44 18.62
N GLN A 109 4.44 -5.27 19.35
CA GLN A 109 4.30 -4.30 20.45
C GLN A 109 4.60 -2.84 20.04
N MET A 110 4.46 -2.51 18.76
CA MET A 110 4.60 -1.15 18.25
C MET A 110 3.37 -0.28 18.55
N ILE A 111 2.22 -0.93 18.76
CA ILE A 111 0.97 -0.32 19.18
C ILE A 111 0.37 -1.12 20.34
N THR A 112 -0.45 -0.46 21.16
CA THR A 112 -1.23 -1.12 22.21
C THR A 112 -2.46 -1.82 21.64
N ALA A 113 -3.08 -2.70 22.42
CA ALA A 113 -4.35 -3.34 22.05
C ALA A 113 -5.47 -2.31 21.81
N GLU A 114 -5.51 -1.25 22.62
CA GLU A 114 -6.49 -0.16 22.50
C GLU A 114 -6.29 0.65 21.20
N GLN A 115 -5.02 0.92 20.84
CA GLN A 115 -4.67 1.56 19.57
C GLN A 115 -5.04 0.68 18.37
N ALA A 116 -4.79 -0.63 18.46
CA ALA A 116 -5.17 -1.58 17.42
C ALA A 116 -6.70 -1.60 17.21
N GLN A 117 -7.47 -1.60 18.29
CA GLN A 117 -8.94 -1.54 18.23
C GLN A 117 -9.42 -0.23 17.61
N THR A 118 -8.85 0.91 18.04
CA THR A 118 -9.17 2.24 17.47
C THR A 118 -8.92 2.26 15.96
N LEU A 119 -7.81 1.68 15.50
CA LEU A 119 -7.46 1.59 14.08
C LEU A 119 -8.37 0.64 13.30
N ALA A 120 -8.85 -0.44 13.92
CA ALA A 120 -9.76 -1.39 13.27
C ALA A 120 -11.16 -0.79 13.06
N GLU A 121 -11.65 0.02 14.01
CA GLU A 121 -12.98 0.63 13.95
C GLU A 121 -13.02 1.92 13.11
N ALA A 122 -11.86 2.54 12.86
CA ALA A 122 -11.78 3.77 12.08
C ALA A 122 -12.25 3.55 10.63
N LYS A 123 -13.40 4.14 10.27
CA LYS A 123 -13.87 4.20 8.88
C LYS A 123 -12.85 4.99 8.03
N PRO A 124 -12.57 4.57 6.78
CA PRO A 124 -11.77 5.37 5.88
C PRO A 124 -12.45 6.74 5.75
N ARG A 125 -11.72 7.80 6.11
CA ARG A 125 -12.21 9.17 5.94
C ARG A 125 -12.53 9.33 4.46
N HIS A 126 -13.81 9.39 4.12
CA HIS A 126 -14.23 9.84 2.81
C HIS A 126 -13.57 11.20 2.61
N LEU A 127 -12.62 11.28 1.68
CA LEU A 127 -12.15 12.53 1.10
C LEU A 127 -13.44 13.24 0.68
N GLY A 128 -13.87 14.19 1.49
CA GLY A 128 -15.14 14.86 1.33
C GLY A 128 -15.24 15.33 -0.11
N LYS A 129 -16.41 15.14 -0.73
CA LYS A 129 -16.81 15.88 -1.92
C LYS A 129 -16.19 17.27 -1.79
N LYS A 130 -15.37 17.70 -2.75
CA LYS A 130 -15.03 19.12 -2.90
C LYS A 130 -16.37 19.84 -2.76
N GLY A 131 -16.56 20.60 -1.68
CA GLY A 131 -17.72 21.46 -1.55
C GLY A 131 -17.80 22.31 -2.82
N PRO A 132 -19.01 22.72 -3.25
CA PRO A 132 -19.14 23.62 -4.38
C PRO A 132 -18.19 24.81 -4.18
N ARG A 133 -17.40 25.13 -5.20
CA ARG A 133 -16.57 26.34 -5.23
C ARG A 133 -17.51 27.54 -5.03
N PRO A 134 -17.32 28.38 -4.00
CA PRO A 134 -18.23 29.49 -3.69
C PRO A 134 -18.12 30.70 -4.64
N ASP A 135 -17.60 30.52 -5.85
CA ASP A 135 -17.23 31.60 -6.77
C ASP A 135 -17.60 31.29 -8.24
N ALA A 136 -18.73 30.61 -8.47
CA ALA A 136 -19.36 30.51 -9.80
C ALA A 136 -20.55 31.47 -9.94
N ASP A 137 -20.43 32.69 -9.41
CA ASP A 137 -21.34 33.78 -9.72
C ASP A 137 -20.54 35.09 -9.79
N THR A 138 -20.20 35.49 -11.01
CA THR A 138 -20.22 36.88 -11.53
C THR A 138 -19.37 36.96 -12.79
N GLY A 139 -20.02 37.13 -13.94
CA GLY A 139 -19.33 37.49 -15.17
C GLY A 139 -20.03 37.06 -16.45
N GLU A 140 -21.32 37.36 -16.61
CA GLU A 140 -21.85 37.62 -17.96
C GLU A 140 -22.36 39.06 -17.97
N ASP A 141 -21.47 39.97 -18.38
CA ASP A 141 -21.84 41.19 -19.09
C ASP A 141 -22.13 40.81 -20.55
N GLY A 142 -23.30 41.19 -21.06
CA GLY A 142 -23.73 40.99 -22.45
C GLY A 142 -25.21 41.29 -22.66
#